data_AF-A0A497PRL3-F1
#
_entry.id   AF-A0A497PRL3-F1
#
_cell.length_a   1.000
_cell.length_b   1.000
_cell.length_c   1.000
_cell.angle_alpha   90.00
_cell.angle_beta   90.00
_cell.angle_gamma   90.00
#
_symmetry.space_group_name_H-M   'P 1'
#
loop_
_entity.id
_entity.type
_entity.pdbx_description
1 polymer ?
#
loop_
_entity_poly.entity_id
_entity_poly.type
_entity_poly.pdbx_seq_one_letter_code
_entity_poly.pdbx_strand_id
1 'polypeptide(L)' 'CLMRIVRKVGLKPEEVVAVGNSHNDASMLDGRMGFFPACPANADEEIIELVRKNGGIVAQQSYGWGVAEIIERLLTAL' A
#
# COMPACT_ATOMS: atom_id res chain seq x y z
N CYS A 1 10.01 -3.17 -9.81
CA CYS A 1 11.10 -3.44 -8.83
C CYS A 1 10.62 -4.32 -7.67
N LEU A 2 9.51 -3.98 -7.01
CA LEU A 2 8.97 -4.72 -5.86
C LEU A 2 8.78 -6.24 -6.12
N MET A 3 8.13 -6.63 -7.22
CA MET A 3 7.92 -8.05 -7.58
C MET A 3 9.22 -8.90 -7.61
N ARG A 4 10.36 -8.31 -7.96
CA ARG A 4 11.65 -9.02 -7.94
C ARG A 4 12.11 -9.31 -6.51
N ILE A 5 11.84 -8.40 -5.58
CA ILE A 5 12.14 -8.57 -4.16
C ILE A 5 11.22 -9.65 -3.58
N VAL A 6 9.91 -9.55 -3.83
CA VAL A 6 8.89 -10.52 -3.38
C VAL A 6 9.28 -11.95 -3.76
N ARG A 7 9.63 -12.19 -5.03
CA ARG A 7 10.09 -13.51 -5.49
C ARG A 7 11.39 -13.96 -4.83
N LYS A 8 12.33 -13.04 -4.60
CA LYS A 8 13.63 -13.36 -3.98
C LYS A 8 13.48 -13.75 -2.51
N VAL A 9 12.51 -13.18 -1.79
CA VAL A 9 12.26 -13.49 -0.38
C VAL A 9 11.28 -14.68 -0.19
N GLY A 10 10.78 -15.26 -1.27
CA GLY A 10 9.90 -16.44 -1.21
C GLY A 10 8.45 -16.13 -0.82
N LEU A 11 8.02 -14.87 -0.92
CA LEU A 11 6.64 -14.44 -0.69
C LEU A 11 5.82 -14.48 -1.97
N LYS A 12 4.50 -14.58 -1.82
CA LYS A 12 3.51 -14.30 -2.86
C LYS A 12 3.12 -12.82 -2.82
N PRO A 13 2.67 -12.25 -3.95
CA PRO A 13 2.22 -10.85 -3.97
C PRO A 13 1.09 -10.57 -2.97
N GLU A 14 0.18 -11.52 -2.78
CA GLU A 14 -0.95 -11.39 -1.84
C GLU A 14 -0.52 -11.29 -0.37
N GLU A 15 0.73 -11.66 -0.06
CA GLU A 15 1.32 -11.56 1.29
C GLU A 15 2.01 -10.20 1.52
N VAL A 16 1.92 -9.27 0.56
CA VAL A 16 2.64 -7.99 0.58
C VAL A 16 1.67 -6.82 0.59
N VAL A 17 1.84 -5.95 1.58
CA VAL A 17 1.23 -4.62 1.60
C VAL A 17 2.19 -3.62 0.96
N ALA A 18 1.74 -2.95 -0.09
CA ALA A 18 2.48 -1.88 -0.75
C ALA A 18 1.99 -0.53 -0.23
N VAL A 19 2.90 0.30 0.31
CA VAL A 19 2.59 1.64 0.82
C VAL A 19 3.28 2.68 -0.06
N GLY A 20 2.52 3.63 -0.60
CA GLY A 20 3.03 4.69 -1.47
C GLY A 20 2.23 5.98 -1.34
N ASN A 21 2.72 7.07 -1.93
CA ASN A 21 2.11 8.39 -1.78
C ASN A 21 2.07 9.24 -3.05
N SER A 22 2.80 8.91 -4.11
CA SER A 22 2.84 9.70 -5.36
C SER A 22 2.84 8.83 -6.62
N HIS A 23 2.77 9.46 -7.79
CA HIS A 23 2.58 8.79 -9.09
C HIS A 23 3.53 7.59 -9.35
N ASN A 24 4.79 7.68 -8.93
CA ASN A 24 5.79 6.62 -9.09
C ASN A 24 5.43 5.32 -8.34
N ASP A 25 4.50 5.39 -7.41
CA ASP A 25 4.00 4.25 -6.62
C ASP A 25 2.78 3.57 -7.26
N ALA A 26 2.13 4.19 -8.25
CA ALA A 26 0.87 3.70 -8.81
C ALA A 26 0.95 2.24 -9.29
N SER A 27 2.06 1.84 -9.93
CA SER A 27 2.26 0.48 -10.43
C SER A 27 2.33 -0.62 -9.36
N MET A 28 2.59 -0.27 -8.10
CA MET A 28 2.50 -1.22 -6.98
C MET A 28 1.16 -1.14 -6.24
N LEU A 29 0.35 -0.11 -6.50
CA LEU A 29 -0.92 0.15 -5.82
C LEU A 29 -2.16 -0.16 -6.67
N ASP A 30 -2.00 -0.36 -7.98
CA ASP A 30 -3.10 -0.54 -8.95
C ASP A 30 -3.79 -1.92 -8.93
N GLY A 31 -3.39 -2.79 -8.00
CA GLY A 31 -3.93 -4.14 -7.83
C GLY A 31 -3.51 -5.16 -8.88
N ARG A 32 -2.85 -4.77 -9.98
CA ARG A 32 -2.53 -5.68 -11.10
C ARG A 32 -1.51 -6.74 -10.72
N MET A 33 -0.64 -6.44 -9.76
CA MET A 33 0.40 -7.36 -9.29
C MET A 33 -0.04 -8.25 -8.14
N GLY A 34 -1.23 -8.03 -7.55
CA GLY A 34 -1.73 -8.79 -6.40
C GLY A 34 -1.29 -8.26 -5.03
N PHE A 35 -0.55 -7.15 -4.96
CA PHE A 35 -0.22 -6.49 -3.70
C PHE A 35 -1.44 -5.83 -3.09
N PHE A 36 -1.53 -5.83 -1.76
CA PHE A 36 -2.54 -5.08 -1.03
C PHE A 36 -2.14 -3.60 -0.91
N PRO A 37 -2.90 -2.64 -1.46
CA PRO A 37 -2.47 -1.25 -1.52
C PRO A 37 -2.81 -0.47 -0.24
N ALA A 38 -1.94 0.46 0.14
CA ALA A 38 -2.21 1.43 1.19
C ALA A 38 -1.46 2.76 0.98
N CYS A 39 -1.94 3.85 1.58
CA CYS A 39 -1.27 5.16 1.53
C CYS A 39 -1.51 6.03 2.78
N PRO A 40 -0.58 6.94 3.13
CA PRO A 40 -0.78 7.94 4.16
C PRO A 40 -1.72 9.07 3.68
N ALA A 41 -2.24 9.88 4.61
CA ALA A 41 -3.20 10.94 4.31
C ALA A 41 -2.67 12.06 3.40
N ASN A 42 -1.35 12.25 3.34
CA ASN A 42 -0.70 13.26 2.47
C ASN A 42 -0.34 12.72 1.08
N ALA A 43 -0.87 11.57 0.68
CA ALA A 43 -0.70 11.06 -0.67
C ALA A 43 -1.40 11.96 -1.70
N ASP A 44 -0.90 11.98 -2.93
CA ASP A 44 -1.54 12.67 -4.05
C ASP A 44 -2.98 12.14 -4.23
N GLU A 45 -3.91 13.02 -4.61
CA GLU A 45 -5.34 12.68 -4.70
C GLU A 45 -5.58 11.46 -5.61
N GLU A 46 -4.87 11.37 -6.73
CA GLU A 46 -4.92 10.22 -7.65
C GLU A 46 -4.52 8.90 -6.97
N ILE A 47 -3.58 8.94 -6.02
CA ILE A 47 -3.13 7.75 -5.27
C ILE A 47 -4.16 7.37 -4.22
N ILE A 48 -4.75 8.34 -3.53
CA ILE A 48 -5.84 8.08 -2.57
C ILE A 48 -7.03 7.41 -3.28
N GLU A 49 -7.41 7.92 -4.45
CA GLU A 49 -8.48 7.32 -5.26
C GLU A 49 -8.12 5.91 -5.74
N LEU A 50 -6.88 5.71 -6.23
CA LEU A 50 -6.38 4.41 -6.67
C LEU A 50 -6.42 3.37 -5.54
N VAL A 51 -5.94 3.73 -4.34
CA VAL A 51 -5.94 2.86 -3.17
C VAL A 51 -7.37 2.50 -2.77
N ARG A 52 -8.27 3.48 -2.68
CA ARG A 52 -9.70 3.24 -2.36
C ARG A 52 -10.37 2.33 -3.38
N LYS A 53 -10.15 2.59 -4.67
CA LYS A 53 -10.72 1.79 -5.78
C LYS A 53 -10.30 0.32 -5.71
N ASN A 54 -9.09 0.04 -5.21
CA ASN A 54 -8.57 -1.31 -5.05
C ASN A 54 -8.81 -1.90 -3.65
N GLY A 55 -9.71 -1.30 -2.85
CA GLY A 55 -10.07 -1.82 -1.52
C GLY A 55 -8.96 -1.71 -0.47
N GLY A 56 -7.98 -0.83 -0.71
CA GLY A 56 -6.84 -0.61 0.16
C GLY A 56 -7.10 0.30 1.35
N ILE A 57 -6.07 0.50 2.17
CA ILE A 57 -6.14 1.33 3.38
C ILE A 57 -5.63 2.74 3.07
N VAL A 58 -6.47 3.75 3.33
CA VAL A 58 -6.04 5.15 3.44
C VAL A 58 -5.94 5.49 4.93
N ALA A 59 -4.74 5.85 5.39
CA ALA A 59 -4.50 6.29 6.75
C ALA A 59 -5.12 7.67 7.00
N GLN A 60 -5.41 8.00 8.26
CA GLN A 60 -5.79 9.36 8.66
C GLN A 60 -4.57 10.24 8.89
N GLN A 61 -3.45 9.62 9.28
CA GLN A 61 -2.20 10.31 9.56
C GLN A 61 -1.32 10.44 8.32
N SER A 62 -0.47 11.47 8.32
CA SER A 62 0.46 11.77 7.23
C SER A 62 1.86 11.19 7.47
N TYR A 63 2.65 11.06 6.41
CA TYR A 63 4.05 10.64 6.41
C TYR A 63 4.25 9.32 7.17
N GLY A 64 5.32 9.22 7.96
CA GLY A 64 5.62 8.02 8.75
C GLY A 64 4.53 7.64 9.76
N TRP A 65 3.75 8.61 10.25
CA TRP A 65 2.61 8.30 11.14
C TRP A 65 1.49 7.58 10.40
N GLY A 66 1.25 7.92 9.13
CA GLY A 66 0.32 7.18 8.29
C GLY A 66 0.76 5.74 8.07
N VAL A 67 2.07 5.51 7.89
CA VAL A 67 2.62 4.15 7.78
C VAL A 67 2.42 3.37 9.09
N ALA A 68 2.70 3.97 10.24
CA ALA A 68 2.50 3.33 11.54
C ALA A 68 1.03 2.93 11.75
N GLU A 69 0.10 3.83 11.43
CA GLU A 69 -1.34 3.58 11.50
C GLU A 69 -1.78 2.43 10.57
N ILE A 70 -1.25 2.37 9.34
CA ILE A 70 -1.53 1.26 8.41
C ILE A 70 -1.10 -0.08 9.03
N ILE A 71 0.11 -0.13 9.60
CA ILE A 71 0.63 -1.35 10.24
C ILE A 71 -0.25 -1.75 11.44
N GLU A 72 -0.61 -0.79 12.29
CA GLU A 72 -1.50 -1.04 13.42
C GLU A 72 -2.84 -1.64 12.97
N ARG A 73 -3.50 -1.02 11.98
CA ARG A 73 -4.78 -1.51 11.44
C ARG A 73 -4.69 -2.94 10.92
N LEU A 74 -3.59 -3.30 10.26
CA LEU A 74 -3.37 -4.65 9.73
C LEU A 74 -3.17 -5.69 10.84
N LEU A 75 -2.48 -5.32 11.93
CA LEU A 75 -2.23 -6.22 13.06
C LEU A 75 -3.48 -6.38 13.95
N THR A 76 -4.33 -5.36 14.03
CA THR A 76 -5.58 -5.40 14.81
C THR A 76 -6.78 -6.00 14.06
N ALA A 77 -6.64 -6.26 12.76
CA ALA A 77 -7.70 -6.87 11.95
C ALA A 77 -7.74 -8.42 12.03
N LEU A 78 -6.90 -9.01 12.89
CA LEU A 78 -6.93 -10.42 13.31
C LEU A 78 -7.78 -10.57 14.59
#